data_AF-S7PVV3-F1
#
_entry.id   AF-S7PVV3-F1
#
_cell.length_a   1.000
_cell.length_b   1.000
_cell.length_c   1.000
_cell.angle_alpha   90.00
_cell.angle_beta   90.00
_cell.angle_gamma   90.00
#
_symmetry.space_group_name_H-M   'P 1'
#
loop_
_entity.id
_entity.type
_entity.pdbx_description
1 polymer ?
#
loop_
_entity_poly.entity_id
_entity_poly.type
_entity_poly.pdbx_seq_one_letter_code
_entity_poly.pdbx_strand_id
1 'polypeptide(L)'
;MRPAQIDLEVRRMAVPKLKATRNATTLNYSPEKSVDKTSIDHKVRVRQLLHQIGYRYDPPATPDPDFDNALHEWMVTKVQPALHWDQRKLAALEDQGSQVNIRAYPLGDRELLMIMSKLTVLAIAIDDSLEDEAMYEHMALFSHRMYVGQSQPSGTILPIYEECIREMSDYYEKDAVLRNIGVAPWIAYVDAALLEKRIVTVDEELRASPFDTGYNRLVEHRKGGEASLNHAKEVRLSSMKLEAEAVRFPHFLRQKTAIAESYAAAIFKANRAQELPLTRYIKAIPDIAFTIEIMNDLLSFHKEEMEGEEFNLVQLLTQSIRRQQTLLGTTDWDVNDTIDLLCDQVKESFHRVDVLLRLADFDNSVAGEAEEDDDVDEAIDRQVARQWRGWRDGYITWHLESTRYQLDFLSEFLNH
;
A
#
# COMPACT_ATOMS: atom_id res chain seq x y z
N MET A 1 -24.32 -18.01 46.91
CA MET A 1 -23.25 -18.00 45.90
C MET A 1 -23.43 -16.75 45.06
N ARG A 2 -22.50 -15.78 45.16
CA ARG A 2 -22.48 -14.58 44.30
C ARG A 2 -21.60 -14.88 43.07
N PRO A 3 -21.92 -14.35 41.88
CA PRO A 3 -21.03 -14.49 40.73
C PRO A 3 -19.83 -13.56 40.87
N ALA A 4 -18.64 -14.07 40.57
CA ALA A 4 -17.39 -13.33 40.55
C ALA A 4 -17.36 -12.37 39.34
N GLN A 5 -17.15 -11.08 39.60
CA GLN A 5 -16.74 -10.11 38.59
C GLN A 5 -15.29 -10.39 38.22
N ILE A 6 -15.06 -10.69 36.93
CA ILE A 6 -13.73 -10.72 36.33
C ILE A 6 -13.43 -9.29 35.87
N ASP A 7 -12.58 -8.58 36.61
CA ASP A 7 -11.99 -7.32 36.18
C ASP A 7 -10.99 -7.60 35.05
N LEU A 8 -11.37 -7.26 33.82
CA LEU A 8 -10.47 -7.20 32.67
C LEU A 8 -9.89 -5.79 32.59
N GLU A 9 -8.79 -5.56 33.30
CA GLU A 9 -7.94 -4.39 33.07
C GLU A 9 -7.30 -4.50 31.67
N VAL A 10 -7.89 -3.80 30.70
CA VAL A 10 -7.28 -3.54 29.40
C VAL A 10 -6.09 -2.60 29.63
N ARG A 11 -4.89 -3.18 29.74
CA ARG A 11 -3.62 -2.43 29.71
C ARG A 11 -3.53 -1.63 28.42
N ARG A 12 -3.65 -0.30 28.53
CA ARG A 12 -3.25 0.64 27.48
C ARG A 12 -1.80 0.35 27.08
N MET A 13 -1.58 -0.05 25.84
CA MET A 13 -0.23 -0.08 25.26
C MET A 13 0.31 1.35 25.29
N ALA A 14 1.30 1.59 26.15
CA ALA A 14 1.99 2.86 26.25
C ALA A 14 2.78 3.11 24.95
N VAL A 15 2.67 4.32 24.43
CA VAL A 15 3.58 4.85 23.40
C VAL A 15 5.02 4.72 23.94
N PRO A 16 5.98 4.15 23.19
CA PRO A 16 7.35 4.04 23.65
C PRO A 16 7.93 5.42 23.98
N LYS A 17 8.42 5.59 25.22
CA LYS A 17 9.23 6.75 25.58
C LYS A 17 10.61 6.57 24.93
N LEU A 18 10.81 7.19 23.76
CA LEU A 18 12.14 7.32 23.15
C LEU A 18 13.05 8.14 24.08
N LYS A 19 14.03 7.47 24.69
CA LYS A 19 15.18 8.13 25.33
C LYS A 19 16.16 8.51 24.22
N ALA A 20 16.17 9.78 23.83
CA ALA A 20 17.20 10.34 22.97
C ALA A 20 18.55 10.38 23.71
N THR A 21 19.45 9.46 23.40
CA THR A 21 20.88 9.59 23.75
C THR A 21 21.58 10.34 22.61
N ARG A 22 21.64 11.67 22.72
CA ARG A 22 22.47 12.53 21.86
C ARG A 22 23.93 12.42 22.29
N ASN A 23 24.77 11.76 21.49
CA ASN A 23 26.20 12.04 21.46
C ASN A 23 26.45 13.01 20.30
N ALA A 24 26.65 14.28 20.66
CA ALA A 24 26.95 15.34 19.71
C ALA A 24 28.42 15.25 19.27
N THR A 25 28.66 15.15 17.97
CA THR A 25 29.92 15.57 17.35
C THR A 25 29.60 16.71 16.41
N THR A 26 29.92 17.92 16.83
CA THR A 26 29.70 19.19 16.11
C THR A 26 30.58 19.27 14.87
N LEU A 27 29.96 19.34 13.69
CA LEU A 27 30.56 19.85 12.47
C LEU A 27 29.89 21.19 12.13
N ASN A 28 30.67 22.26 12.20
CA ASN A 28 30.26 23.63 11.87
C ASN A 28 30.14 23.77 10.35
N TYR A 29 28.98 24.21 9.85
CA TYR A 29 28.81 24.65 8.47
C TYR A 29 28.05 25.99 8.44
N SER A 30 28.58 26.95 7.67
CA SER A 30 28.01 28.29 7.50
C SER A 30 26.87 28.30 6.46
N PRO A 31 25.92 29.24 6.54
CA PRO A 31 24.69 29.17 5.76
C PRO A 31 24.84 29.92 4.44
N GLU A 32 24.82 29.18 3.32
CA GLU A 32 24.51 29.75 2.01
C GLU A 32 23.15 29.25 1.49
N LYS A 33 22.30 30.24 1.20
CA LYS A 33 20.99 30.30 0.51
C LYS A 33 20.32 29.00 0.01
N SER A 34 19.17 28.74 0.63
CA SER A 34 17.95 28.01 0.18
C SER A 34 17.99 27.30 -1.18
N VAL A 35 18.52 26.07 -1.15
CA VAL A 35 18.02 24.96 -1.96
C VAL A 35 17.31 24.01 -0.99
N ASP A 36 16.24 23.39 -1.48
CA ASP A 36 15.26 22.57 -0.77
C ASP A 36 15.87 21.59 0.26
N LYS A 37 15.73 21.90 1.56
CA LYS A 37 16.38 21.13 2.64
C LYS A 37 15.68 19.79 2.94
N THR A 38 14.43 19.60 2.52
CA THR A 38 13.64 18.38 2.77
C THR A 38 14.03 17.26 1.79
N SER A 39 14.17 17.58 0.50
CA SER A 39 14.49 16.60 -0.55
C SER A 39 15.88 15.97 -0.40
N ILE A 40 16.87 16.70 0.12
CA ILE A 40 18.23 16.16 0.31
C ILE A 40 18.26 15.06 1.38
N ASP A 41 17.37 15.13 2.37
CA ASP A 41 17.40 14.28 3.56
C ASP A 41 16.58 12.97 3.35
N HIS A 42 15.49 13.01 2.58
CA HIS A 42 14.75 11.79 2.16
C HIS A 42 15.65 10.81 1.37
N LYS A 43 16.37 11.31 0.37
CA LYS A 43 17.21 10.50 -0.52
C LYS A 43 18.28 9.71 0.25
N VAL A 44 18.91 10.37 1.22
CA VAL A 44 19.94 9.76 2.08
C VAL A 44 19.33 8.67 2.96
N ARG A 45 18.15 8.91 3.55
CA ARG A 45 17.45 7.94 4.40
C ARG A 45 17.01 6.70 3.63
N VAL A 46 16.39 6.85 2.46
CA VAL A 46 15.99 5.71 1.64
C VAL A 46 17.20 4.89 1.21
N ARG A 47 18.29 5.54 0.79
CA ARG A 47 19.56 4.85 0.50
C ARG A 47 20.06 4.05 1.70
N GLN A 48 20.09 4.66 2.88
CA GLN A 48 20.54 3.97 4.11
C GLN A 48 19.62 2.81 4.46
N LEU A 49 18.30 2.99 4.33
CA LEU A 49 17.32 1.95 4.56
C LEU A 49 17.58 0.73 3.66
N LEU A 50 17.75 0.93 2.35
CA LEU A 50 18.01 -0.15 1.40
C LEU A 50 19.27 -0.96 1.78
N HIS A 51 20.34 -0.29 2.22
CA HIS A 51 21.52 -0.97 2.74
C HIS A 51 21.22 -1.73 4.04
N GLN A 52 20.49 -1.12 4.97
CA GLN A 52 20.20 -1.69 6.29
C GLN A 52 19.28 -2.92 6.23
N ILE A 53 18.33 -2.95 5.29
CA ILE A 53 17.49 -4.12 5.07
C ILE A 53 18.20 -5.20 4.24
N GLY A 54 19.40 -4.92 3.71
CA GLY A 54 20.17 -5.88 2.90
C GLY A 54 19.53 -6.18 1.54
N TYR A 55 18.92 -5.16 0.92
CA TYR A 55 18.38 -5.26 -0.44
C TYR A 55 19.45 -5.78 -1.40
N ARG A 56 19.06 -6.70 -2.28
CA ARG A 56 19.89 -7.18 -3.40
C ARG A 56 19.14 -6.97 -4.69
N TYR A 57 19.84 -6.49 -5.70
CA TYR A 57 19.30 -6.45 -7.04
C TYR A 57 19.36 -7.85 -7.66
N ASP A 58 18.26 -8.24 -8.31
CA ASP A 58 18.20 -9.44 -9.15
C ASP A 58 17.77 -9.00 -10.56
N PRO A 59 18.52 -9.37 -11.61
CA PRO A 59 18.16 -9.04 -12.98
C PRO A 59 16.74 -9.52 -13.35
N PRO A 60 16.07 -8.83 -14.29
CA PRO A 60 14.75 -9.25 -14.74
C PRO A 60 14.76 -10.69 -15.23
N ALA A 61 13.66 -11.40 -14.92
CA ALA A 61 13.34 -12.62 -15.61
C ALA A 61 13.25 -12.37 -17.13
N THR A 62 13.46 -13.42 -17.90
CA THR A 62 13.28 -13.33 -19.36
C THR A 62 11.84 -12.91 -19.66
N PRO A 63 11.60 -11.95 -20.58
CA PRO A 63 10.25 -11.57 -20.98
C PRO A 63 9.42 -12.79 -21.38
N ASP A 64 8.12 -12.77 -21.05
CA ASP A 64 7.14 -13.78 -21.46
C ASP A 64 6.17 -13.13 -22.47
N PRO A 65 6.43 -13.23 -23.78
CA PRO A 65 5.59 -12.60 -24.80
C PRO A 65 4.16 -13.12 -24.80
N ASP A 66 3.91 -14.35 -24.35
CA ASP A 66 2.56 -14.89 -24.28
C ASP A 66 1.75 -14.20 -23.18
N PHE A 67 2.39 -13.95 -22.03
CA PHE A 67 1.80 -13.18 -20.94
C PHE A 67 1.48 -11.76 -21.41
N ASP A 68 2.46 -11.08 -22.01
CA ASP A 68 2.31 -9.70 -22.47
C ASP A 68 1.17 -9.58 -23.49
N ASN A 69 1.12 -10.48 -24.47
CA ASN A 69 0.06 -10.50 -25.48
C ASN A 69 -1.32 -10.77 -24.86
N ALA A 70 -1.42 -11.72 -23.92
CA ALA A 70 -2.68 -12.07 -23.29
C ALA A 70 -3.21 -10.92 -22.41
N LEU A 71 -2.33 -10.25 -21.67
CA LEU A 71 -2.71 -9.09 -20.86
C LEU A 71 -3.12 -7.91 -21.74
N HIS A 72 -2.37 -7.64 -22.81
CA HIS A 72 -2.69 -6.59 -23.76
C HIS A 72 -4.05 -6.82 -24.44
N GLU A 73 -4.32 -8.05 -24.87
CA GLU A 73 -5.63 -8.41 -25.44
C GLU A 73 -6.75 -8.18 -24.42
N TRP A 74 -6.56 -8.59 -23.17
CA TRP A 74 -7.53 -8.36 -22.11
C TRP A 74 -7.73 -6.85 -21.83
N MET A 75 -6.66 -6.06 -21.81
CA MET A 75 -6.72 -4.60 -21.65
C MET A 75 -7.56 -3.95 -22.74
N VAL A 76 -7.28 -4.27 -24.01
CA VAL A 76 -7.99 -3.70 -25.17
C VAL A 76 -9.45 -4.14 -25.23
N THR A 77 -9.75 -5.40 -24.88
CA THR A 77 -11.09 -5.97 -25.04
C THR A 77 -12.01 -5.75 -23.85
N LYS A 78 -11.47 -5.61 -22.63
CA LYS A 78 -12.26 -5.51 -21.39
C LYS A 78 -12.13 -4.15 -20.74
N VAL A 79 -10.90 -3.67 -20.52
CA VAL A 79 -10.63 -2.49 -19.69
C VAL A 79 -10.84 -1.20 -20.47
N GLN A 80 -10.23 -1.08 -21.65
CA GLN A 80 -10.30 0.11 -22.49
C GLN A 80 -11.75 0.51 -22.85
N PRO A 81 -12.69 -0.40 -23.18
CA PRO A 81 -14.07 -0.01 -23.45
C PRO A 81 -14.83 0.53 -22.22
N ALA A 82 -14.38 0.16 -21.01
CA ALA A 82 -14.97 0.58 -19.75
C ALA A 82 -14.33 1.86 -19.18
N LEU A 83 -13.17 2.29 -19.71
CA LEU A 83 -12.47 3.50 -19.31
C LEU A 83 -12.41 4.50 -20.46
N HIS A 84 -12.85 5.73 -20.23
CA HIS A 84 -12.77 6.81 -21.24
C HIS A 84 -11.40 7.51 -21.24
N TRP A 85 -10.32 6.78 -20.97
CA TRP A 85 -8.97 7.31 -20.86
C TRP A 85 -8.27 7.33 -22.22
N ASP A 86 -7.28 8.22 -22.35
CA ASP A 86 -6.45 8.25 -23.55
C ASP A 86 -5.46 7.06 -23.59
N GLN A 87 -4.89 6.82 -24.78
CA GLN A 87 -3.99 5.70 -25.02
C GLN A 87 -2.73 5.77 -24.15
N ARG A 88 -2.25 6.97 -23.80
CA ARG A 88 -1.04 7.13 -22.98
C ARG A 88 -1.31 6.69 -21.54
N LYS A 89 -2.44 7.10 -20.96
CA LYS A 89 -2.86 6.68 -19.62
C LYS A 89 -3.14 5.19 -19.56
N LEU A 90 -3.78 4.62 -20.59
CA LEU A 90 -4.02 3.18 -20.70
C LEU A 90 -2.72 2.36 -20.82
N ALA A 91 -1.76 2.82 -21.64
CA ALA A 91 -0.45 2.15 -21.75
C ALA A 91 0.33 2.22 -20.43
N ALA A 92 0.29 3.35 -19.74
CA ALA A 92 0.92 3.49 -18.42
C ALA A 92 0.25 2.59 -17.37
N LEU A 93 -1.08 2.41 -17.44
CA LEU A 93 -1.84 1.53 -16.57
C LEU A 93 -1.46 0.05 -16.78
N GLU A 94 -1.38 -0.37 -18.03
CA GLU A 94 -0.97 -1.73 -18.44
C GLU A 94 0.46 -2.04 -17.95
N ASP A 95 1.40 -1.13 -18.21
CA ASP A 95 2.79 -1.25 -17.77
C ASP A 95 2.90 -1.36 -16.24
N GLN A 96 2.25 -0.46 -15.50
CA GLN A 96 2.32 -0.46 -14.04
C GLN A 96 1.71 -1.73 -13.42
N GLY A 97 0.54 -2.15 -13.90
CA GLY A 97 -0.14 -3.33 -13.36
C GLY A 97 0.54 -4.65 -13.72
N SER A 98 1.28 -4.71 -14.82
CA SER A 98 2.07 -5.89 -15.21
C SER A 98 3.41 -5.96 -14.49
N GLN A 99 4.22 -4.90 -14.62
CA GLN A 99 5.63 -4.92 -14.23
C GLN A 99 5.82 -5.13 -12.73
N VAL A 100 4.94 -4.56 -11.89
CA VAL A 100 5.01 -4.80 -10.43
C VAL A 100 4.86 -6.28 -10.10
N ASN A 101 3.97 -6.98 -10.79
CA ASN A 101 3.66 -8.37 -10.49
C ASN A 101 4.73 -9.30 -11.07
N ILE A 102 5.20 -9.04 -12.30
CA ILE A 102 6.32 -9.81 -12.89
C ILE A 102 7.57 -9.70 -12.01
N ARG A 103 7.88 -8.50 -11.52
CA ARG A 103 9.05 -8.27 -10.67
C ARG A 103 8.87 -8.82 -9.27
N ALA A 104 7.74 -8.55 -8.61
CA ALA A 104 7.53 -8.96 -7.23
C ALA A 104 7.18 -10.45 -7.08
N TYR A 105 6.73 -11.15 -8.12
CA TYR A 105 6.42 -12.59 -8.02
C TYR A 105 7.27 -13.43 -8.97
N PRO A 106 8.61 -13.45 -8.79
CA PRO A 106 9.52 -14.10 -9.75
C PRO A 106 9.35 -15.62 -9.81
N LEU A 107 8.68 -16.23 -8.83
CA LEU A 107 8.36 -17.66 -8.79
C LEU A 107 6.90 -17.95 -9.14
N GLY A 108 6.08 -16.92 -9.37
CA GLY A 108 4.69 -17.06 -9.77
C GLY A 108 4.56 -17.65 -11.17
N ASP A 109 3.58 -18.53 -11.35
CA ASP A 109 3.23 -18.99 -12.68
C ASP A 109 2.39 -17.96 -13.44
N ARG A 110 2.18 -18.21 -14.74
CA ARG A 110 1.44 -17.31 -15.62
C ARG A 110 0.01 -17.06 -15.13
N GLU A 111 -0.63 -18.03 -14.48
CA GLU A 111 -1.99 -17.89 -13.96
C GLU A 111 -2.03 -16.89 -12.80
N LEU A 112 -1.15 -17.07 -11.79
CA LEU A 112 -1.03 -16.12 -10.68
C LEU A 112 -0.71 -14.71 -11.18
N LEU A 113 0.31 -14.59 -12.04
CA LEU A 113 0.74 -13.31 -12.57
C LEU A 113 -0.40 -12.61 -13.31
N MET A 114 -1.18 -13.35 -14.11
CA MET A 114 -2.31 -12.79 -14.85
C MET A 114 -3.42 -12.29 -13.91
N ILE A 115 -3.81 -13.10 -12.91
CA ILE A 115 -4.85 -12.70 -11.94
C ILE A 115 -4.40 -11.46 -11.16
N MET A 116 -3.17 -11.47 -10.65
CA MET A 116 -2.61 -10.35 -9.89
C MET A 116 -2.52 -9.09 -10.75
N SER A 117 -1.99 -9.19 -11.98
CA SER A 117 -1.90 -8.04 -12.89
C SER A 117 -3.25 -7.44 -13.24
N LYS A 118 -4.26 -8.26 -13.54
CA LYS A 118 -5.62 -7.77 -13.79
C LYS A 118 -6.19 -7.02 -12.57
N LEU A 119 -6.04 -7.57 -11.38
CA LEU A 119 -6.52 -6.95 -10.14
C LEU A 119 -5.77 -5.65 -9.83
N THR A 120 -4.44 -5.62 -10.00
CA THR A 120 -3.63 -4.42 -9.82
C THR A 120 -3.99 -3.34 -10.82
N VAL A 121 -4.14 -3.67 -12.11
CA VAL A 121 -4.62 -2.74 -13.15
C VAL A 121 -5.93 -2.10 -12.72
N LEU A 122 -6.91 -2.90 -12.29
CA LEU A 122 -8.23 -2.39 -11.96
C LEU A 122 -8.23 -1.60 -10.65
N ALA A 123 -7.39 -1.97 -9.69
CA ALA A 123 -7.19 -1.20 -8.46
C ALA A 123 -6.60 0.18 -8.78
N ILE A 124 -5.52 0.25 -9.58
CA ILE A 124 -4.95 1.53 -10.03
C ILE A 124 -6.00 2.32 -10.81
N ALA A 125 -6.82 1.68 -11.65
CA ALA A 125 -7.87 2.37 -12.39
C ALA A 125 -8.92 3.02 -11.47
N ILE A 126 -9.29 2.35 -10.38
CA ILE A 126 -10.20 2.87 -9.35
C ILE A 126 -9.55 4.06 -8.62
N ASP A 127 -8.29 3.94 -8.23
CA ASP A 127 -7.48 4.98 -7.56
C ASP A 127 -7.33 6.24 -8.44
N ASP A 128 -6.93 6.06 -9.68
CA ASP A 128 -6.72 7.16 -10.63
C ASP A 128 -8.05 7.75 -11.16
N SER A 129 -9.19 7.18 -10.75
CA SER A 129 -10.53 7.70 -11.02
C SER A 129 -11.08 8.50 -9.84
N LEU A 130 -10.24 8.88 -8.84
CA LEU A 130 -10.73 9.54 -7.64
C LEU A 130 -11.46 10.88 -7.91
N GLU A 131 -11.26 11.48 -9.08
CA GLU A 131 -11.95 12.72 -9.53
C GLU A 131 -13.21 12.47 -10.40
N ASP A 132 -13.48 11.24 -10.83
CA ASP A 132 -14.62 10.91 -11.70
C ASP A 132 -15.88 10.64 -10.87
N GLU A 133 -16.73 11.66 -10.70
CA GLU A 133 -17.99 11.55 -9.95
C GLU A 133 -18.88 10.35 -10.33
N ALA A 134 -18.95 10.01 -11.62
CA ALA A 134 -19.79 8.89 -12.06
C ALA A 134 -19.23 7.55 -11.57
N MET A 135 -17.90 7.38 -11.58
CA MET A 135 -17.24 6.19 -11.03
C MET A 135 -17.58 6.00 -9.54
N TYR A 136 -17.61 7.09 -8.76
CA TYR A 136 -17.94 7.03 -7.33
C TYR A 136 -19.36 6.61 -7.03
N GLU A 137 -20.32 7.17 -7.76
CA GLU A 137 -21.71 6.76 -7.62
C GLU A 137 -21.86 5.26 -7.90
N HIS A 138 -21.14 4.75 -8.90
CA HIS A 138 -21.11 3.33 -9.20
C HIS A 138 -20.46 2.50 -8.09
N MET A 139 -19.37 2.97 -7.48
CA MET A 139 -18.64 2.26 -6.41
C MET A 139 -19.44 2.15 -5.10
N ALA A 140 -20.34 3.08 -4.80
CA ALA A 140 -21.00 3.23 -3.49
C ALA A 140 -21.69 1.98 -2.91
N LEU A 141 -22.08 1.02 -3.76
CA LEU A 141 -22.73 -0.23 -3.36
C LEU A 141 -21.99 -1.47 -3.85
N PHE A 142 -20.71 -1.36 -4.22
CA PHE A 142 -19.93 -2.46 -4.78
C PHE A 142 -19.94 -3.69 -3.87
N SER A 143 -19.43 -3.54 -2.64
CA SER A 143 -19.36 -4.62 -1.66
C SER A 143 -20.75 -5.16 -1.31
N HIS A 144 -21.74 -4.27 -1.14
CA HIS A 144 -23.12 -4.67 -0.88
C HIS A 144 -23.66 -5.58 -1.99
N ARG A 145 -23.52 -5.17 -3.25
CA ARG A 145 -23.99 -5.95 -4.41
C ARG A 145 -23.31 -7.31 -4.49
N MET A 146 -22.00 -7.37 -4.23
CA MET A 146 -21.29 -8.65 -4.13
C MET A 146 -21.90 -9.56 -3.05
N TYR A 147 -22.12 -9.04 -1.83
CA TYR A 147 -22.66 -9.83 -0.72
C TYR A 147 -24.07 -10.36 -0.96
N VAL A 148 -24.93 -9.60 -1.66
CA VAL A 148 -26.31 -10.00 -1.94
C VAL A 148 -26.49 -10.67 -3.31
N GLY A 149 -25.41 -10.88 -4.07
CA GLY A 149 -25.43 -11.52 -5.39
C GLY A 149 -26.08 -10.67 -6.49
N GLN A 150 -26.05 -9.34 -6.38
CA GLN A 150 -26.52 -8.41 -7.40
C GLN A 150 -25.41 -8.07 -8.39
N SER A 151 -25.79 -7.84 -9.65
CA SER A 151 -24.85 -7.44 -10.70
C SER A 151 -24.29 -6.04 -10.46
N GLN A 152 -23.00 -5.86 -10.71
CA GLN A 152 -22.37 -4.54 -10.76
C GLN A 152 -22.85 -3.72 -11.98
N PRO A 153 -22.76 -2.38 -11.96
CA PRO A 153 -23.20 -1.52 -13.07
C PRO A 153 -22.49 -1.86 -14.39
N SER A 154 -23.27 -2.17 -15.42
CA SER A 154 -22.77 -2.50 -16.76
C SER A 154 -22.06 -1.32 -17.42
N GLY A 155 -21.03 -1.57 -18.22
CA GLY A 155 -20.27 -0.53 -18.91
C GLY A 155 -19.25 0.19 -18.02
N THR A 156 -19.03 -0.30 -16.81
CA THR A 156 -17.99 0.17 -15.88
C THR A 156 -16.92 -0.90 -15.70
N ILE A 157 -15.83 -0.57 -14.99
CA ILE A 157 -14.79 -1.54 -14.62
C ILE A 157 -15.22 -2.48 -13.48
N LEU A 158 -16.29 -2.17 -12.74
CA LEU A 158 -16.69 -2.90 -11.53
C LEU A 158 -17.11 -4.35 -11.78
N PRO A 159 -17.87 -4.70 -12.85
CA PRO A 159 -18.12 -6.10 -13.19
C PRO A 159 -16.84 -6.88 -13.52
N ILE A 160 -15.87 -6.23 -14.17
CA ILE A 160 -14.57 -6.83 -14.54
C ILE A 160 -13.75 -7.09 -13.27
N TYR A 161 -13.76 -6.13 -12.34
CA TYR A 161 -13.11 -6.26 -11.04
C TYR A 161 -13.71 -7.39 -10.20
N GLU A 162 -15.04 -7.48 -10.15
CA GLU A 162 -15.74 -8.59 -9.51
C GLU A 162 -15.38 -9.96 -10.14
N GLU A 163 -15.28 -10.05 -11.47
CA GLU A 163 -14.84 -11.26 -12.18
C GLU A 163 -13.42 -11.66 -11.74
N CYS A 164 -12.48 -10.74 -11.70
CA CYS A 164 -11.10 -11.01 -11.29
C CYS A 164 -10.99 -11.42 -9.80
N ILE A 165 -11.83 -10.85 -8.92
CA ILE A 165 -11.92 -11.27 -7.51
C ILE A 165 -12.41 -12.72 -7.42
N ARG A 166 -13.36 -13.12 -8.27
CA ARG A 166 -13.82 -14.52 -8.33
C ARG A 166 -12.74 -15.45 -8.88
N GLU A 167 -11.99 -15.04 -9.90
CA GLU A 167 -10.83 -15.78 -10.40
C GLU A 167 -9.80 -16.02 -9.28
N MET A 168 -9.47 -14.98 -8.50
CA MET A 168 -8.57 -15.10 -7.34
C MET A 168 -9.14 -16.03 -6.25
N SER A 169 -10.43 -15.93 -5.96
CA SER A 169 -11.10 -16.79 -4.99
C SER A 169 -11.04 -18.27 -5.40
N ASP A 170 -11.24 -18.57 -6.68
CA ASP A 170 -11.09 -19.90 -7.26
C ASP A 170 -9.64 -20.38 -7.23
N TYR A 171 -8.68 -19.49 -7.50
CA TYR A 171 -7.26 -19.82 -7.40
C TYR A 171 -6.84 -20.33 -6.00
N TYR A 172 -7.47 -19.81 -4.95
CA TYR A 172 -7.30 -20.28 -3.56
C TYR A 172 -8.31 -21.35 -3.09
N GLU A 173 -9.05 -22.01 -3.99
CA GLU A 173 -10.18 -22.91 -3.65
C GLU A 173 -9.93 -23.85 -2.45
N LYS A 174 -8.74 -24.46 -2.39
CA LYS A 174 -8.38 -25.49 -1.40
C LYS A 174 -8.12 -24.97 0.02
N ASP A 175 -7.78 -23.70 0.19
CA ASP A 175 -7.44 -23.13 1.51
C ASP A 175 -8.35 -21.94 1.83
N ALA A 176 -9.38 -22.19 2.64
CA ALA A 176 -10.36 -21.17 2.99
C ALA A 176 -9.78 -19.99 3.78
N VAL A 177 -8.73 -20.22 4.58
CA VAL A 177 -8.12 -19.16 5.39
C VAL A 177 -7.22 -18.31 4.52
N LEU A 178 -6.35 -18.93 3.72
CA LEU A 178 -5.52 -18.21 2.76
C LEU A 178 -6.37 -17.46 1.73
N ARG A 179 -7.46 -18.08 1.24
CA ARG A 179 -8.45 -17.41 0.38
C ARG A 179 -9.00 -16.16 1.02
N ASN A 180 -9.39 -16.20 2.29
CA ASN A 180 -9.92 -15.01 2.97
C ASN A 180 -8.88 -13.88 3.02
N ILE A 181 -7.62 -14.20 3.35
CA ILE A 181 -6.51 -13.22 3.37
C ILE A 181 -6.23 -12.68 1.95
N GLY A 182 -6.25 -13.56 0.95
CA GLY A 182 -5.96 -13.24 -0.45
C GLY A 182 -7.06 -12.50 -1.19
N VAL A 183 -8.32 -12.55 -0.73
CA VAL A 183 -9.50 -12.05 -1.47
C VAL A 183 -10.19 -10.89 -0.76
N ALA A 184 -10.36 -10.95 0.56
CA ALA A 184 -11.14 -9.95 1.28
C ALA A 184 -10.61 -8.51 1.14
N PRO A 185 -9.29 -8.26 1.13
CA PRO A 185 -8.75 -6.91 0.92
C PRO A 185 -9.12 -6.29 -0.43
N TRP A 186 -9.20 -7.07 -1.52
CA TRP A 186 -9.66 -6.57 -2.83
C TRP A 186 -11.11 -6.09 -2.79
N ILE A 187 -11.98 -6.78 -2.05
CA ILE A 187 -13.38 -6.34 -1.88
C ILE A 187 -13.41 -5.04 -1.06
N ALA A 188 -12.69 -5.02 0.06
CA ALA A 188 -12.66 -3.89 0.97
C ALA A 188 -12.01 -2.63 0.36
N TYR A 189 -11.13 -2.80 -0.64
CA TYR A 189 -10.44 -1.71 -1.32
C TYR A 189 -11.40 -0.70 -1.95
N VAL A 190 -12.48 -1.15 -2.57
CA VAL A 190 -13.47 -0.24 -3.20
C VAL A 190 -14.11 0.67 -2.16
N ASP A 191 -14.49 0.12 -1.00
CA ASP A 191 -15.02 0.91 0.11
C ASP A 191 -13.96 1.85 0.72
N ALA A 192 -12.69 1.45 0.69
CA ALA A 192 -11.57 2.26 1.15
C ALA A 192 -11.29 3.45 0.22
N ALA A 193 -11.33 3.26 -1.10
CA ALA A 193 -11.20 4.34 -2.08
C ALA A 193 -12.37 5.34 -1.96
N LEU A 194 -13.59 4.87 -1.67
CA LEU A 194 -14.72 5.75 -1.33
C LEU A 194 -14.44 6.58 -0.08
N LEU A 195 -13.88 5.97 0.95
CA LEU A 195 -13.51 6.66 2.19
C LEU A 195 -12.45 7.74 1.91
N GLU A 196 -11.43 7.41 1.13
CA GLU A 196 -10.38 8.34 0.73
C GLU A 196 -10.95 9.56 0.00
N LYS A 197 -11.84 9.36 -0.98
CA LYS A 197 -12.55 10.49 -1.61
C LYS A 197 -13.19 11.40 -0.61
N ARG A 198 -13.96 10.85 0.33
CA ARG A 198 -14.71 11.67 1.29
C ARG A 198 -13.78 12.54 2.15
N ILE A 199 -12.56 12.07 2.38
CA ILE A 199 -11.57 12.78 3.20
C ILE A 199 -10.88 13.87 2.36
N VAL A 200 -10.54 13.58 1.11
CA VAL A 200 -9.87 14.50 0.17
C VAL A 200 -10.82 15.55 -0.40
N THR A 201 -12.09 15.19 -0.61
CA THR A 201 -13.09 16.05 -1.25
C THR A 201 -13.44 17.24 -0.37
N VAL A 202 -13.39 18.40 -1.00
CA VAL A 202 -13.66 19.71 -0.40
C VAL A 202 -15.17 20.02 -0.34
N ASP A 203 -15.96 19.36 -1.18
CA ASP A 203 -17.42 19.47 -1.18
C ASP A 203 -18.01 18.80 0.08
N GLU A 204 -18.61 19.62 0.94
CA GLU A 204 -19.23 19.18 2.19
C GLU A 204 -20.39 18.18 1.97
N GLU A 205 -21.10 18.21 0.83
CA GLU A 205 -22.16 17.25 0.49
C GLU A 205 -21.58 15.91 0.01
N LEU A 206 -20.47 15.89 -0.72
CA LEU A 206 -19.78 14.64 -1.09
C LEU A 206 -19.08 14.00 0.11
N ARG A 207 -18.62 14.84 1.04
CA ARG A 207 -18.00 14.41 2.29
C ARG A 207 -19.01 13.88 3.30
N ALA A 208 -20.17 14.53 3.39
CA ALA A 208 -21.24 14.10 4.27
C ALA A 208 -22.05 12.98 3.60
N SER A 209 -22.09 11.81 4.23
CA SER A 209 -23.09 10.80 3.89
C SER A 209 -24.49 11.43 3.98
N PRO A 210 -25.45 11.07 3.10
CA PRO A 210 -26.86 11.43 3.28
C PRO A 210 -27.43 11.01 4.64
N PHE A 211 -26.75 10.08 5.31
CA PHE A 211 -27.07 9.58 6.65
C PHE A 211 -26.33 10.31 7.78
N ASP A 212 -25.43 11.25 7.47
CA ASP A 212 -24.69 12.01 8.48
C ASP A 212 -25.60 13.02 9.17
N THR A 213 -25.37 13.15 10.49
CA THR A 213 -26.17 14.02 11.34
C THR A 213 -25.89 15.49 10.98
N GLY A 214 -26.72 16.08 10.12
CA GLY A 214 -26.51 17.45 9.64
C GLY A 214 -26.52 17.59 8.12
N TYR A 215 -26.51 16.50 7.36
CA TYR A 215 -26.59 16.53 5.89
C TYR A 215 -27.78 17.38 5.39
N ASN A 216 -28.96 17.16 5.96
CA ASN A 216 -30.15 17.95 5.60
C ASN A 216 -29.98 19.46 5.88
N ARG A 217 -29.24 19.85 6.92
CA ARG A 217 -28.95 21.26 7.22
C ARG A 217 -27.96 21.88 6.21
N LEU A 218 -27.01 21.10 5.71
CA LEU A 218 -26.08 21.52 4.65
C LEU A 218 -26.84 21.76 3.32
N VAL A 219 -27.70 20.81 2.94
CA VAL A 219 -28.55 20.90 1.74
C VAL A 219 -29.54 22.08 1.84
N GLU A 220 -30.13 22.32 3.01
CA GLU A 220 -31.03 23.46 3.26
C GLU A 220 -30.31 24.82 3.16
N HIS A 221 -29.07 24.92 3.64
CA HIS A 221 -28.25 26.13 3.54
C HIS A 221 -27.98 26.55 2.08
N ARG A 222 -27.82 25.58 1.18
CA ARG A 222 -27.62 25.81 -0.26
C ARG A 222 -28.89 26.31 -0.94
N LYS A 223 -30.05 25.74 -0.61
CA LYS A 223 -31.36 26.15 -1.15
C LYS A 223 -31.78 27.56 -0.71
N GLY A 224 -31.24 28.06 0.41
CA GLY A 224 -31.48 29.42 0.91
C GLY A 224 -30.45 30.48 0.48
N GLY A 225 -29.40 30.11 -0.26
CA GLY A 225 -28.15 30.88 -0.34
C GLY A 225 -27.75 31.46 -1.71
N GLU A 226 -28.66 31.65 -2.66
CA GLU A 226 -28.34 32.20 -4.00
C GLU A 226 -27.81 33.66 -4.00
N ALA A 227 -27.79 34.36 -2.87
CA ALA A 227 -27.40 35.77 -2.80
C ALA A 227 -25.94 36.06 -2.41
N SER A 228 -25.10 35.05 -2.11
CA SER A 228 -23.73 35.29 -1.60
C SER A 228 -22.61 34.61 -2.40
N LEU A 229 -22.78 34.49 -3.72
CA LEU A 229 -21.80 33.88 -4.63
C LEU A 229 -20.50 34.71 -4.84
N ASN A 230 -20.42 35.94 -4.32
CA ASN A 230 -19.25 36.81 -4.53
C ASN A 230 -18.22 36.83 -3.38
N HIS A 231 -18.48 36.15 -2.25
CA HIS A 231 -17.51 36.01 -1.15
C HIS A 231 -17.00 34.57 -0.94
N ALA A 232 -17.57 33.61 -1.67
CA ALA A 232 -17.19 32.19 -1.59
C ALA A 232 -16.00 31.81 -2.51
N LYS A 233 -15.41 32.76 -3.24
CA LYS A 233 -14.25 32.51 -4.11
C LYS A 233 -12.91 32.43 -3.36
N GLU A 234 -12.88 32.68 -2.04
CA GLU A 234 -11.64 32.77 -1.27
C GLU A 234 -11.71 32.09 0.11
N VAL A 235 -12.63 31.14 0.29
CA VAL A 235 -12.49 30.13 1.34
C VAL A 235 -12.06 28.85 0.64
N ARG A 236 -10.75 28.63 0.53
CA ARG A 236 -10.21 27.27 0.30
C ARG A 236 -10.69 26.42 1.47
N LEU A 237 -11.85 25.80 1.34
CA LEU A 237 -12.30 24.74 2.23
C LEU A 237 -11.18 23.69 2.18
N SER A 238 -10.45 23.55 3.29
CA SER A 238 -9.26 22.71 3.34
C SER A 238 -9.68 21.23 3.38
N SER A 239 -8.82 20.36 2.88
CA SER A 239 -8.84 18.92 3.17
C SER A 239 -9.10 18.63 4.66
N MET A 240 -9.63 17.44 4.96
CA MET A 240 -9.92 17.03 6.34
C MET A 240 -8.74 17.29 7.28
N LYS A 241 -8.92 18.22 8.22
CA LYS A 241 -7.94 18.44 9.29
C LYS A 241 -8.04 17.29 10.29
N LEU A 242 -6.95 16.56 10.48
CA LEU A 242 -6.88 15.51 11.51
C LEU A 242 -6.79 16.12 12.91
N GLU A 243 -7.64 15.67 13.81
CA GLU A 243 -7.55 16.01 15.23
C GLU A 243 -6.25 15.46 15.85
N ALA A 244 -5.77 16.10 16.91
CA ALA A 244 -4.53 15.72 17.58
C ALA A 244 -4.59 14.30 18.19
N GLU A 245 -5.79 13.83 18.50
CA GLU A 245 -6.06 12.51 19.05
C GLU A 245 -6.13 11.42 17.96
N ALA A 246 -6.23 11.79 16.68
CA ALA A 246 -6.43 10.87 15.57
C ALA A 246 -5.13 10.24 15.02
N VAL A 247 -4.09 10.07 15.87
CA VAL A 247 -2.75 9.59 15.46
C VAL A 247 -2.70 8.21 14.81
N ARG A 248 -3.74 7.40 14.97
CA ARG A 248 -3.84 6.07 14.33
C ARG A 248 -4.58 6.09 13.01
N PHE A 249 -5.29 7.18 12.71
CA PHE A 249 -6.11 7.27 11.52
C PHE A 249 -5.31 7.14 10.21
N PRO A 250 -4.11 7.75 10.07
CA PRO A 250 -3.32 7.60 8.84
C PRO A 250 -2.98 6.14 8.52
N HIS A 251 -2.52 5.37 9.51
CA HIS A 251 -2.27 3.93 9.33
C HIS A 251 -3.55 3.14 9.06
N PHE A 252 -4.66 3.47 9.72
CA PHE A 252 -5.93 2.82 9.46
C PHE A 252 -6.39 3.01 8.01
N LEU A 253 -6.34 4.25 7.50
CA LEU A 253 -6.70 4.54 6.13
C LEU A 253 -5.79 3.80 5.16
N ARG A 254 -4.48 3.88 5.38
CA ARG A 254 -3.47 3.21 4.54
C ARG A 254 -3.68 1.70 4.48
N GLN A 255 -3.89 1.04 5.62
CA GLN A 255 -4.14 -0.40 5.68
C GLN A 255 -5.37 -0.80 4.85
N LYS A 256 -6.38 0.08 4.77
CA LYS A 256 -7.59 -0.16 3.97
C LYS A 256 -7.38 0.04 2.47
N THR A 257 -6.54 0.99 2.08
CA THR A 257 -6.30 1.33 0.66
C THR A 257 -5.14 0.55 0.03
N ALA A 258 -4.30 -0.13 0.82
CA ALA A 258 -3.10 -0.78 0.32
C ALA A 258 -3.28 -2.18 -0.28
N ILE A 259 -4.34 -2.91 0.10
CA ILE A 259 -4.57 -4.31 -0.33
C ILE A 259 -3.39 -5.25 0.06
N ALA A 260 -2.59 -4.85 1.04
CA ALA A 260 -1.28 -5.44 1.31
C ALA A 260 -1.34 -6.91 1.77
N GLU A 261 -2.39 -7.29 2.52
CA GLU A 261 -2.61 -8.67 2.93
C GLU A 261 -2.82 -9.62 1.73
N SER A 262 -3.45 -9.15 0.65
CA SER A 262 -3.64 -9.97 -0.55
C SER A 262 -2.34 -10.16 -1.33
N TYR A 263 -1.55 -9.10 -1.46
CA TYR A 263 -0.21 -9.19 -2.02
C TYR A 263 0.66 -10.14 -1.19
N ALA A 264 0.60 -10.05 0.14
CA ALA A 264 1.33 -10.94 1.05
C ALA A 264 0.91 -12.41 0.93
N ALA A 265 -0.40 -12.69 0.78
CA ALA A 265 -0.90 -14.05 0.57
C ALA A 265 -0.38 -14.68 -0.73
N ALA A 266 -0.32 -13.89 -1.81
CA ALA A 266 0.15 -14.35 -3.11
C ALA A 266 1.62 -14.78 -3.12
N ILE A 267 2.46 -14.22 -2.21
CA ILE A 267 3.88 -14.59 -2.08
C ILE A 267 4.05 -16.09 -1.89
N PHE A 268 3.17 -16.70 -1.10
CA PHE A 268 3.28 -18.09 -0.69
C PHE A 268 2.38 -19.04 -1.51
N LYS A 269 1.86 -18.57 -2.65
CA LYS A 269 1.02 -19.36 -3.57
C LYS A 269 1.39 -19.08 -5.04
N ALA A 270 2.60 -19.47 -5.43
CA ALA A 270 3.15 -19.30 -6.77
C ALA A 270 2.35 -20.00 -7.88
N ASN A 271 1.70 -21.13 -7.59
CA ASN A 271 0.83 -21.85 -8.52
C ASN A 271 -0.24 -22.65 -7.73
N ARG A 272 -1.27 -23.15 -8.42
CA ARG A 272 -2.35 -23.93 -7.80
C ARG A 272 -1.87 -25.18 -7.07
N ALA A 273 -0.83 -25.83 -7.59
CA ALA A 273 -0.28 -27.08 -7.06
C ALA A 273 0.65 -26.88 -5.85
N GLN A 274 1.17 -25.66 -5.63
CA GLN A 274 2.02 -25.36 -4.49
C GLN A 274 1.21 -25.41 -3.19
N GLU A 275 1.68 -26.21 -2.23
CA GLU A 275 1.09 -26.35 -0.90
C GLU A 275 2.16 -26.01 0.14
N LEU A 276 2.28 -24.73 0.49
CA LEU A 276 3.08 -24.26 1.62
C LEU A 276 2.19 -24.20 2.87
N PRO A 277 2.54 -24.86 3.99
CA PRO A 277 1.71 -24.86 5.18
C PRO A 277 1.54 -23.44 5.73
N LEU A 278 0.30 -22.97 5.83
CA LEU A 278 -0.04 -21.63 6.32
C LEU A 278 0.59 -21.33 7.69
N THR A 279 0.72 -22.35 8.55
CA THR A 279 1.35 -22.25 9.88
C THR A 279 2.81 -21.80 9.85
N ARG A 280 3.52 -21.95 8.73
CA ARG A 280 4.92 -21.56 8.56
C ARG A 280 5.10 -20.06 8.35
N TYR A 281 4.16 -19.38 7.68
CA TYR A 281 4.33 -17.98 7.31
C TYR A 281 3.22 -17.04 7.81
N ILE A 282 2.09 -17.54 8.32
CA ILE A 282 0.95 -16.69 8.74
C ILE A 282 1.34 -15.61 9.75
N LYS A 283 2.29 -15.90 10.65
CA LYS A 283 2.76 -14.96 11.67
C LYS A 283 3.53 -13.78 11.08
N ALA A 284 4.10 -13.95 9.89
CA ALA A 284 4.82 -12.90 9.17
C ALA A 284 3.89 -12.01 8.34
N ILE A 285 2.68 -12.46 7.97
CA ILE A 285 1.76 -11.69 7.11
C ILE A 285 1.51 -10.26 7.61
N PRO A 286 1.24 -10.00 8.90
CA PRO A 286 1.02 -8.63 9.37
C PRO A 286 2.23 -7.71 9.14
N ASP A 287 3.44 -8.21 9.39
CA ASP A 287 4.68 -7.46 9.18
C ASP A 287 5.01 -7.31 7.69
N ILE A 288 4.69 -8.32 6.86
CA ILE A 288 4.81 -8.23 5.40
C ILE A 288 3.85 -7.18 4.85
N ALA A 289 2.58 -7.20 5.24
CA ALA A 289 1.59 -6.22 4.81
C ALA A 289 2.04 -4.80 5.17
N PHE A 290 2.52 -4.61 6.39
CA PHE A 290 3.13 -3.34 6.81
C PHE A 290 4.35 -2.97 5.95
N THR A 291 5.23 -3.91 5.59
CA THR A 291 6.37 -3.61 4.70
C THR A 291 5.93 -3.18 3.31
N ILE A 292 4.92 -3.82 2.72
CA ILE A 292 4.35 -3.45 1.41
C ILE A 292 3.87 -2.00 1.44
N GLU A 293 3.08 -1.66 2.47
CA GLU A 293 2.50 -0.34 2.68
C GLU A 293 3.58 0.73 2.78
N ILE A 294 4.45 0.60 3.78
CA ILE A 294 5.41 1.64 4.13
C ILE A 294 6.53 1.76 3.10
N MET A 295 6.98 0.65 2.50
CA MET A 295 7.96 0.74 1.41
C MET A 295 7.42 1.50 0.22
N ASN A 296 6.15 1.27 -0.14
CA ASN A 296 5.52 2.03 -1.21
C ASN A 296 5.48 3.52 -0.85
N ASP A 297 4.98 3.90 0.33
CA ASP A 297 4.95 5.31 0.76
C ASP A 297 6.34 5.96 0.79
N LEU A 298 7.38 5.25 1.25
CA LEU A 298 8.75 5.78 1.29
C LEU A 298 9.36 5.95 -0.11
N LEU A 299 9.11 5.02 -1.03
CA LEU A 299 9.63 5.03 -2.38
C LEU A 299 8.81 5.93 -3.32
N SER A 300 7.52 6.14 -3.03
CA SER A 300 6.64 7.05 -3.75
C SER A 300 6.73 8.49 -3.27
N PHE A 301 7.14 8.74 -2.03
CA PHE A 301 7.19 10.09 -1.46
C PHE A 301 7.86 11.13 -2.36
N HIS A 302 8.95 10.77 -3.06
CA HIS A 302 9.62 11.72 -3.95
C HIS A 302 8.76 12.16 -5.13
N LYS A 303 8.06 11.22 -5.79
CA LYS A 303 7.14 11.58 -6.90
C LYS A 303 5.98 12.42 -6.37
N GLU A 304 5.44 12.07 -5.20
CA GLU A 304 4.30 12.74 -4.59
C GLU A 304 4.65 14.17 -4.18
N GLU A 305 5.84 14.39 -3.63
CA GLU A 305 6.36 15.73 -3.31
C GLU A 305 6.52 16.58 -4.57
N MET A 306 7.02 16.01 -5.67
CA MET A 306 7.14 16.71 -6.96
C MET A 306 5.79 17.03 -7.60
N GLU A 307 4.79 16.17 -7.38
CA GLU A 307 3.41 16.34 -7.86
C GLU A 307 2.59 17.27 -6.94
N GLY A 308 3.14 17.66 -5.78
CA GLY A 308 2.47 18.51 -4.80
C GLY A 308 1.33 17.80 -4.06
N GLU A 309 1.38 16.46 -3.98
CA GLU A 309 0.40 15.67 -3.25
C GLU A 309 0.51 15.97 -1.73
N GLU A 310 -0.56 16.52 -1.17
CA GLU A 310 -0.64 16.85 0.27
C GLU A 310 -1.35 15.77 1.10
N PHE A 311 -1.90 14.75 0.42
CA PHE A 311 -2.70 13.68 1.03
C PHE A 311 -2.03 12.32 0.79
N ASN A 312 -1.04 12.01 1.62
CA ASN A 312 -0.39 10.70 1.69
C ASN A 312 -0.08 10.34 3.15
N LEU A 313 0.37 9.12 3.39
CA LEU A 313 0.65 8.64 4.75
C LEU A 313 1.63 9.54 5.50
N VAL A 314 2.72 9.95 4.85
CA VAL A 314 3.80 10.76 5.46
C VAL A 314 3.25 12.12 5.92
N GLN A 315 2.49 12.80 5.07
CA GLN A 315 1.90 14.10 5.40
C GLN A 315 0.84 13.96 6.51
N LEU A 316 -0.03 12.96 6.42
CA LEU A 316 -1.09 12.74 7.42
C LEU A 316 -0.50 12.38 8.80
N LEU A 317 0.53 11.53 8.85
CA LEU A 317 1.25 11.21 10.08
C LEU A 317 1.97 12.44 10.65
N THR A 318 2.68 13.19 9.80
CA THR A 318 3.37 14.42 10.23
C THR A 318 2.39 15.39 10.87
N GLN A 319 1.25 15.62 10.22
CA GLN A 319 0.21 16.52 10.75
C GLN A 319 -0.35 16.01 12.09
N SER A 320 -0.66 14.72 12.19
CA SER A 320 -1.28 14.17 13.39
C SER A 320 -0.32 14.14 14.58
N ILE A 321 0.93 13.68 14.38
CA ILE A 321 1.96 13.64 15.42
C ILE A 321 2.32 15.05 15.87
N ARG A 322 2.55 15.99 14.93
CA ARG A 322 2.85 17.39 15.28
C ARG A 322 1.77 18.02 16.15
N ARG A 323 0.50 17.77 15.84
CA ARG A 323 -0.63 18.27 16.65
C ARG A 323 -0.64 17.65 18.05
N GLN A 324 -0.46 16.33 18.15
CA GLN A 324 -0.37 15.64 19.44
C GLN A 324 0.79 16.20 20.28
N GLN A 325 1.96 16.41 19.68
CA GLN A 325 3.13 16.96 20.33
C GLN A 325 2.91 18.39 20.80
N THR A 326 2.25 19.21 19.97
CA THR A 326 1.94 20.61 20.32
C THR A 326 1.07 20.67 21.58
N LEU A 327 0.10 19.75 21.73
CA LEU A 327 -0.69 19.63 22.96
C LEU A 327 0.15 19.24 24.19
N LEU A 328 1.23 18.49 23.98
CA LEU A 328 2.19 18.10 25.03
C LEU A 328 3.28 19.16 25.27
N GLY A 329 3.24 20.28 24.56
CA GLY A 329 4.21 21.38 24.69
C GLY A 329 5.52 21.18 23.92
N THR A 330 5.58 20.27 22.95
CA THR A 330 6.74 20.05 22.05
C THR A 330 6.34 20.37 20.61
N THR A 331 7.12 21.13 19.85
CA THR A 331 6.67 21.69 18.56
C THR A 331 7.52 21.31 17.34
N ASP A 332 8.54 20.48 17.51
CA ASP A 332 9.60 20.37 16.50
C ASP A 332 9.39 19.24 15.49
N TRP A 333 8.29 18.47 15.56
CA TRP A 333 8.06 17.34 14.64
C TRP A 333 7.82 17.79 13.20
N ASP A 334 8.65 17.33 12.28
CA ASP A 334 8.54 17.60 10.86
C ASP A 334 8.43 16.33 9.99
N VAL A 335 8.46 16.52 8.67
CA VAL A 335 8.35 15.44 7.69
C VAL A 335 9.54 14.49 7.77
N ASN A 336 10.73 15.01 8.06
CA ASN A 336 11.94 14.19 8.20
C ASN A 336 11.84 13.28 9.43
N ASP A 337 11.30 13.78 10.54
CA ASP A 337 11.05 12.95 11.72
C ASP A 337 10.07 11.80 11.41
N THR A 338 9.05 12.07 10.59
CA THR A 338 8.12 11.02 10.13
C THR A 338 8.81 10.01 9.22
N ILE A 339 9.65 10.45 8.28
CA ILE A 339 10.41 9.55 7.40
C ILE A 339 11.38 8.69 8.23
N ASP A 340 12.08 9.27 9.19
CA ASP A 340 12.95 8.52 10.12
C ASP A 340 12.16 7.45 10.88
N LEU A 341 11.00 7.84 11.43
CA LEU A 341 10.11 6.91 12.12
C LEU A 341 9.69 5.74 11.22
N LEU A 342 9.28 6.02 9.98
CA LEU A 342 8.84 4.99 9.03
C LEU A 342 9.98 4.10 8.56
N CYS A 343 11.16 4.67 8.29
CA CYS A 343 12.38 3.92 7.96
C CYS A 343 12.75 2.95 9.10
N ASP A 344 12.73 3.41 10.36
CA ASP A 344 13.01 2.56 11.50
C ASP A 344 11.96 1.45 11.66
N GLN A 345 10.67 1.78 11.55
CA GLN A 345 9.60 0.79 11.68
C GLN A 345 9.65 -0.28 10.59
N VAL A 346 9.88 0.11 9.33
CA VAL A 346 9.91 -0.84 8.21
C VAL A 346 11.16 -1.71 8.26
N LYS A 347 12.31 -1.17 8.67
CA LYS A 347 13.53 -1.95 8.93
C LYS A 347 13.29 -3.01 10.00
N GLU A 348 12.69 -2.64 11.12
CA GLU A 348 12.37 -3.60 12.19
C GLU A 348 11.35 -4.65 11.73
N SER A 349 10.41 -4.26 10.86
CA SER A 349 9.45 -5.19 10.25
C SER A 349 10.16 -6.20 9.34
N PHE A 350 11.03 -5.75 8.43
CA PHE A 350 11.88 -6.62 7.62
C PHE A 350 12.69 -7.59 8.47
N HIS A 351 13.34 -7.10 9.52
CA HIS A 351 14.10 -7.95 10.43
C HIS A 351 13.24 -9.05 11.06
N ARG A 352 12.03 -8.72 11.55
CA ARG A 352 11.10 -9.72 12.11
C ARG A 352 10.67 -10.75 11.07
N VAL A 353 10.33 -10.32 9.86
CA VAL A 353 9.94 -11.25 8.78
C VAL A 353 11.12 -12.16 8.41
N ASP A 354 12.30 -11.62 8.21
CA ASP A 354 13.51 -12.38 7.87
C ASP A 354 13.84 -13.43 8.93
N VAL A 355 13.66 -13.11 10.22
CA VAL A 355 13.82 -14.06 11.33
C VAL A 355 12.72 -15.11 11.34
N LEU A 356 11.45 -14.71 11.22
CA LEU A 356 10.30 -15.63 11.23
C LEU A 356 10.34 -16.63 10.08
N LEU A 357 10.84 -16.20 8.91
CA LEU A 357 10.93 -17.00 7.69
C LEU A 357 12.32 -17.60 7.47
N ARG A 358 13.21 -17.53 8.47
CA ARG A 358 14.55 -18.15 8.45
C ARG A 358 15.40 -17.76 7.23
N LEU A 359 15.33 -16.49 6.83
CA LEU A 359 16.00 -16.02 5.60
C LEU A 359 17.53 -16.19 5.66
N ALA A 360 18.14 -16.03 6.84
CA ALA A 360 19.58 -16.22 7.02
C ALA A 360 20.01 -17.67 6.73
N ASP A 361 19.20 -18.66 7.13
CA ASP A 361 19.48 -20.08 6.87
C ASP A 361 19.44 -20.35 5.36
N PHE A 362 18.45 -19.78 4.66
CA PHE A 362 18.36 -19.82 3.21
C PHE A 362 19.58 -19.18 2.53
N ASP A 363 19.93 -17.93 2.89
CA ASP A 363 21.06 -17.22 2.29
C ASP A 363 22.39 -17.97 2.46
N ASN A 364 22.61 -18.58 3.63
CA ASN A 364 23.80 -19.40 3.89
C ASN A 364 23.81 -20.67 3.02
N SER A 365 22.67 -21.35 2.88
CA SER A 365 22.56 -22.56 2.04
C SER A 365 22.85 -22.31 0.56
N VAL A 366 22.47 -21.14 0.04
CA VAL A 366 22.74 -20.74 -1.35
C VAL A 366 24.23 -20.42 -1.56
N ALA A 367 24.91 -19.92 -0.53
CA ALA A 367 26.33 -19.54 -0.60
C ALA A 367 27.31 -20.74 -0.57
N GLY A 368 26.86 -21.93 -0.18
CA GLY A 368 27.63 -23.18 -0.18
C GLY A 368 27.32 -24.04 1.04
N GLU A 369 27.32 -25.38 0.86
CA GLU A 369 27.10 -26.42 1.89
C GLU A 369 25.64 -26.86 2.13
N ALA A 370 24.88 -27.20 1.09
CA ALA A 370 23.70 -28.06 1.29
C ALA A 370 24.16 -29.53 1.34
N GLU A 371 24.08 -30.16 2.51
CA GLU A 371 24.16 -31.62 2.62
C GLU A 371 22.89 -32.24 2.00
N GLU A 372 23.04 -33.35 1.26
CA GLU A 372 21.96 -34.00 0.48
C GLU A 372 20.84 -34.66 1.32
N ASP A 373 20.78 -34.40 2.63
CA ASP A 373 19.82 -35.02 3.56
C ASP A 373 18.90 -33.96 4.22
N ASP A 374 18.41 -33.01 3.42
CA ASP A 374 17.45 -31.99 3.88
C ASP A 374 16.15 -32.67 4.37
N ASP A 375 15.83 -32.49 5.65
CA ASP A 375 14.53 -32.82 6.23
C ASP A 375 13.40 -32.12 5.45
N VAL A 376 12.25 -32.78 5.30
CA VAL A 376 11.08 -32.24 4.57
C VAL A 376 10.65 -30.88 5.13
N ASP A 377 10.73 -30.72 6.45
CA ASP A 377 10.43 -29.46 7.12
C ASP A 377 11.43 -28.35 6.77
N GLU A 378 12.71 -28.68 6.60
CA GLU A 378 13.74 -27.73 6.19
C GLU A 378 13.56 -27.31 4.72
N ALA A 379 13.23 -28.25 3.84
CA ALA A 379 12.92 -27.95 2.44
C ALA A 379 11.72 -26.98 2.31
N ILE A 380 10.68 -27.17 3.15
CA ILE A 380 9.53 -26.26 3.21
C ILE A 380 9.95 -24.87 3.70
N ASP A 381 10.69 -24.79 4.82
CA ASP A 381 11.18 -23.51 5.35
C ASP A 381 12.04 -22.77 4.32
N ARG A 382 12.92 -23.50 3.61
CA ARG A 382 13.76 -22.97 2.53
C ARG A 382 12.93 -22.44 1.36
N GLN A 383 11.85 -23.13 0.99
CA GLN A 383 10.94 -22.66 -0.05
C GLN A 383 10.18 -21.39 0.37
N VAL A 384 9.71 -21.33 1.62
CA VAL A 384 9.05 -20.13 2.19
C VAL A 384 10.00 -18.93 2.20
N ALA A 385 11.24 -19.13 2.66
CA ALA A 385 12.29 -18.12 2.67
C ALA A 385 12.61 -17.61 1.26
N ARG A 386 12.71 -18.52 0.29
CA ARG A 386 12.95 -18.21 -1.12
C ARG A 386 11.84 -17.35 -1.72
N GLN A 387 10.57 -17.66 -1.44
CA GLN A 387 9.42 -16.88 -1.89
C GLN A 387 9.48 -15.45 -1.34
N TRP A 388 9.73 -15.32 -0.04
CA TRP A 388 9.87 -14.00 0.60
C TRP A 388 11.04 -13.21 0.01
N ARG A 389 12.20 -13.86 -0.15
CA ARG A 389 13.40 -13.23 -0.68
C ARG A 389 13.17 -12.65 -2.07
N GLY A 390 12.65 -13.48 -2.98
CA GLY A 390 12.35 -13.08 -4.34
C GLY A 390 11.33 -11.94 -4.39
N TRP A 391 10.28 -12.03 -3.57
CA TRP A 391 9.25 -10.99 -3.55
C TRP A 391 9.76 -9.65 -3.03
N ARG A 392 10.44 -9.65 -1.89
CA ARG A 392 10.95 -8.42 -1.28
C ARG A 392 11.87 -7.66 -2.23
N ASP A 393 12.88 -8.37 -2.73
CA ASP A 393 13.90 -7.74 -3.57
C ASP A 393 13.26 -7.31 -4.90
N GLY A 394 12.44 -8.16 -5.52
CA GLY A 394 11.70 -7.83 -6.76
C GLY A 394 10.75 -6.63 -6.63
N TYR A 395 10.01 -6.51 -5.53
CA TYR A 395 9.12 -5.39 -5.27
C TYR A 395 9.88 -4.05 -5.14
N ILE A 396 11.03 -4.07 -4.46
CA ILE A 396 11.90 -2.90 -4.36
C ILE A 396 12.52 -2.59 -5.72
N THR A 397 13.04 -3.58 -6.44
CA THR A 397 13.62 -3.40 -7.77
C THR A 397 12.62 -2.74 -8.73
N TRP A 398 11.36 -3.17 -8.72
CA TRP A 398 10.32 -2.54 -9.55
C TRP A 398 10.18 -1.04 -9.27
N HIS A 399 10.16 -0.62 -8.00
CA HIS A 399 10.10 0.81 -7.67
C HIS A 399 11.33 1.57 -8.20
N LEU A 400 12.52 0.99 -8.07
CA LEU A 400 13.78 1.61 -8.48
C LEU A 400 13.90 1.74 -10.00
N GLU A 401 13.35 0.80 -10.75
CA GLU A 401 13.39 0.80 -12.23
C GLU A 401 12.22 1.55 -12.86
N SER A 402 11.08 1.62 -12.18
CA SER A 402 9.88 2.25 -12.72
C SER A 402 10.05 3.77 -12.78
N THR A 403 9.89 4.31 -13.99
CA THR A 403 9.93 5.75 -14.23
C THR A 403 8.82 6.51 -13.49
N ARG A 404 7.77 5.83 -13.02
CA ARG A 404 6.69 6.41 -12.21
C ARG A 404 7.23 7.07 -10.93
N TYR A 405 8.22 6.45 -10.29
CA TYR A 405 8.71 6.89 -8.98
C TYR A 405 9.85 7.91 -9.06
N GLN A 406 10.42 8.12 -10.25
CA GLN A 406 11.47 9.11 -10.50
C GLN A 406 12.68 8.95 -9.54
N LEU A 407 13.09 7.70 -9.29
CA LEU A 407 14.15 7.33 -8.34
C LEU A 407 15.55 7.22 -8.98
N ASP A 408 15.82 7.95 -10.07
CA ASP A 408 17.10 7.89 -10.80
C ASP A 408 18.33 8.12 -9.91
N PHE A 409 18.16 8.84 -8.79
CA PHE A 409 19.20 9.09 -7.78
C PHE A 409 19.60 7.84 -6.96
N LEU A 410 18.87 6.73 -7.09
CA LEU A 410 19.16 5.42 -6.51
C LEU A 410 19.66 4.41 -7.55
N SER A 411 19.93 4.83 -8.80
CA SER A 411 20.39 3.95 -9.89
C SER A 411 21.68 3.17 -9.57
N GLU A 412 22.48 3.59 -8.59
CA GLU A 412 23.66 2.84 -8.12
C GLU A 412 23.31 1.42 -7.62
N PHE A 413 22.10 1.22 -7.10
CA PHE A 413 21.62 -0.08 -6.65
C PHE A 413 21.24 -1.03 -7.80
N LEU A 414 21.19 -0.56 -9.04
CA LEU A 414 20.86 -1.36 -10.23
C LEU A 414 22.11 -1.84 -10.99
N ASN A 415 23.31 -1.41 -10.57
CA ASN A 415 24.56 -1.62 -11.29
C ASN A 415 25.49 -2.67 -10.63
N HIS A 416 24.99 -3.42 -9.65
CA HIS A 416 25.71 -4.44 -8.89
C HIS A 416 24.89 -5.72 -8.83
#